data_AF-A0A7X7WUP7-F1
#
_entry.id   AF-A0A7X7WUP7-F1
#
_cell.length_a   1.000
_cell.length_b   1.000
_cell.length_c   1.000
_cell.angle_alpha   90.00
_cell.angle_beta   90.00
_cell.angle_gamma   90.00
#
_symmetry.space_group_name_H-M   'P 1'
#
loop_
_entity.id
_entity.type
_entity.pdbx_description
1 polymer ?
#
loop_
_entity_poly.entity_id
_entity_poly.type
_entity_poly.pdbx_seq_one_letter_code
_entity_poly.pdbx_strand_id
1 'polypeptide(L)'
;MGIFDLFRRKQQPLLDVFQPSLNPGEVRAAVPGFAKNVMHAVHRFAVQFYRDIHSHDSDGFPAVREELCYLLFFSTDRRIRELYGPDLAEEAINAVRSALTRELSAADSGFSATAFWQVYTERVAAYSAGDGMPLPREKMVVAFNANLLARLHDWGKLVAFHGAAIAAEALTFLEGEHAGSTAQDR
;
A
#
# COMPACT_ATOMS: atom_id res chain seq x y z
N MET A 1 14.75 26.96 -8.37
CA MET A 1 14.40 25.85 -7.45
C MET A 1 12.89 25.76 -7.41
N GLY A 2 12.32 24.71 -8.00
CA GLY A 2 10.88 24.56 -8.14
C GLY A 2 10.22 23.97 -6.89
N ILE A 3 8.90 24.09 -6.78
CA ILE A 3 8.10 23.44 -5.71
C ILE A 3 8.35 21.92 -5.68
N PHE A 4 8.74 21.31 -6.80
CA PHE A 4 9.17 19.92 -6.90
C PHE A 4 10.49 19.60 -6.16
N ASP A 5 11.38 20.58 -5.98
CA ASP A 5 12.63 20.40 -5.20
C ASP A 5 12.34 20.33 -3.69
N LEU A 6 11.19 20.83 -3.22
CA LEU A 6 10.80 20.72 -1.81
C LEU A 6 10.41 19.29 -1.42
N PHE A 7 9.96 18.47 -2.37
CA PHE A 7 9.59 17.06 -2.16
C PHE A 7 10.79 16.09 -2.22
N ARG A 8 11.99 16.59 -2.53
CA ARG A 8 13.28 15.87 -2.45
C ARG A 8 13.96 16.00 -1.07
N ARG A 9 13.30 16.60 -0.07
CA ARG A 9 13.65 16.33 1.34
C ARG A 9 13.46 14.83 1.53
N LYS A 10 14.51 14.11 1.95
CA LYS A 10 14.51 12.68 2.31
C LYS A 10 13.11 12.29 2.78
N GLN A 11 12.31 11.69 1.89
CA GLN A 11 10.93 11.34 2.24
C GLN A 11 11.06 10.30 3.32
N GLN A 12 10.73 10.68 4.56
CA GLN A 12 10.68 9.72 5.64
C GLN A 12 9.66 8.65 5.22
N PRO A 13 10.01 7.36 5.35
CA PRO A 13 9.06 6.26 5.17
C PRO A 13 7.73 6.58 5.85
N LEU A 14 6.61 6.36 5.17
CA LEU A 14 5.31 6.60 5.80
C LEU A 14 5.13 5.74 7.07
N LEU A 15 5.68 4.53 7.08
CA LEU A 15 5.59 3.63 8.23
C LEU A 15 6.39 4.10 9.46
N ASP A 16 7.30 5.08 9.33
CA ASP A 16 8.04 5.66 10.47
C ASP A 16 7.14 6.44 11.43
N VAL A 17 5.89 6.72 11.01
CA VAL A 17 4.85 7.26 11.90
C VAL A 17 4.51 6.30 13.03
N PHE A 18 4.73 4.99 12.84
CA PHE A 18 4.57 3.98 13.88
C PHE A 18 5.94 3.66 14.47
N GLN A 19 6.08 3.86 15.78
CA GLN A 19 7.33 3.62 16.51
C GLN A 19 7.06 2.71 17.71
N PRO A 20 8.01 1.82 18.10
CA PRO A 20 7.81 0.91 19.22
C PRO A 20 7.47 1.60 20.55
N SER A 21 7.87 2.87 20.71
CA SER A 21 7.65 3.67 21.91
C SER A 21 6.27 4.30 22.02
N LEU A 22 5.44 4.24 20.97
CA LEU A 22 4.13 4.88 20.98
C LEU A 22 3.17 4.15 21.90
N ASN A 23 2.46 4.90 22.73
CA ASN A 23 1.36 4.38 23.51
C ASN A 23 0.06 4.27 22.68
N PRO A 24 -0.98 3.54 23.16
CA PRO A 24 -2.21 3.36 22.40
C PRO A 24 -2.95 4.66 22.02
N GLY A 25 -2.80 5.73 22.81
CA GLY A 25 -3.37 7.04 22.49
C GLY A 25 -2.65 7.72 21.33
N GLU A 26 -1.31 7.65 21.30
CA GLU A 26 -0.47 8.20 20.25
C GLU A 26 -0.63 7.47 18.93
N VAL A 27 -0.73 6.13 18.96
CA VAL A 27 -1.03 5.32 17.76
C VAL A 27 -2.36 5.76 17.16
N ARG A 28 -3.42 5.91 17.96
CA ARG A 28 -4.72 6.41 17.48
C ARG A 28 -4.65 7.81 16.90
N ALA A 29 -3.86 8.70 17.48
CA ALA A 29 -3.68 10.05 16.97
C ALA A 29 -2.93 10.10 15.62
N ALA A 30 -2.01 9.17 15.38
CA ALA A 30 -1.25 9.06 14.13
C ALA A 30 -2.06 8.52 12.95
N VAL A 31 -3.03 7.62 13.21
CA VAL A 31 -3.77 6.87 12.19
C VAL A 31 -4.46 7.74 11.13
N PRO A 32 -5.21 8.81 11.46
CA PRO A 32 -5.88 9.61 10.45
C PRO A 32 -4.92 10.27 9.45
N GLY A 33 -3.81 10.83 9.94
CA GLY A 33 -2.79 11.43 9.09
C GLY A 33 -2.08 10.39 8.21
N PHE A 34 -1.78 9.22 8.78
CA PHE A 34 -1.22 8.09 8.05
C PHE A 34 -2.15 7.61 6.93
N ALA A 35 -3.43 7.35 7.23
CA ALA A 35 -4.39 6.86 6.25
C ALA A 35 -4.57 7.83 5.07
N LYS A 36 -4.64 9.13 5.35
CA LYS A 36 -4.69 10.18 4.32
C LYS A 36 -3.46 10.15 3.42
N ASN A 37 -2.26 10.01 4.01
CA ASN A 37 -1.01 9.94 3.24
C ASN A 37 -0.93 8.67 2.39
N VAL A 38 -1.37 7.52 2.91
CA VAL A 38 -1.47 6.27 2.14
C VAL A 38 -2.44 6.46 0.96
N MET A 39 -3.61 7.05 1.17
CA MET A 39 -4.58 7.27 0.11
C MET A 39 -4.12 8.28 -0.94
N HIS A 40 -3.39 9.33 -0.54
CA HIS A 40 -2.71 10.20 -1.48
C HIS A 40 -1.68 9.44 -2.33
N ALA A 41 -0.92 8.52 -1.72
CA ALA A 41 0.05 7.69 -2.43
C ALA A 41 -0.66 6.77 -3.43
N VAL A 42 -1.68 6.04 -2.98
CA VAL A 42 -2.53 5.18 -3.81
C VAL A 42 -3.07 5.93 -5.02
N HIS A 43 -3.64 7.13 -4.82
CA HIS A 43 -4.18 7.93 -5.91
C HIS A 43 -3.08 8.41 -6.87
N ARG A 44 -1.95 8.90 -6.33
CA ARG A 44 -0.79 9.33 -7.13
C ARG A 44 -0.27 8.20 -8.02
N PHE A 45 -0.06 7.01 -7.45
CA PHE A 45 0.48 5.87 -8.17
C PHE A 45 -0.52 5.29 -9.17
N ALA A 46 -1.82 5.28 -8.85
CA ALA A 46 -2.86 4.94 -9.82
C ALA A 46 -2.84 5.90 -11.02
N VAL A 47 -2.81 7.22 -10.78
CA VAL A 47 -2.73 8.22 -11.87
C VAL A 47 -1.44 8.06 -12.69
N GLN A 48 -0.31 7.76 -12.05
CA GLN A 48 0.96 7.52 -12.74
C GLN A 48 0.88 6.29 -13.66
N PHE A 49 0.40 5.16 -13.14
CA PHE A 49 0.19 3.94 -13.93
C PHE A 49 -0.64 4.22 -15.19
N TYR A 50 -1.71 4.99 -15.02
CA TYR A 50 -2.60 5.40 -16.11
C TYR A 50 -1.92 6.22 -17.20
N ARG A 51 -1.09 7.17 -16.79
CA ARG A 51 -0.29 7.99 -17.71
C ARG A 51 0.69 7.13 -18.49
N ASP A 52 1.32 6.17 -17.83
CA ASP A 52 2.32 5.31 -18.46
C ASP A 52 1.71 4.40 -19.54
N ILE A 53 0.52 3.85 -19.27
CA ILE A 53 -0.20 3.01 -20.25
C ILE A 53 -0.99 3.81 -21.30
N HIS A 54 -1.00 5.16 -21.21
CA HIS A 54 -1.75 6.05 -22.09
C HIS A 54 -3.25 5.71 -22.20
N SER A 55 -3.84 5.19 -21.12
CA SER A 55 -5.25 4.79 -21.13
C SER A 55 -6.16 5.98 -20.85
N HIS A 56 -7.19 6.13 -21.69
CA HIS A 56 -8.32 7.04 -21.46
C HIS A 56 -9.52 6.32 -20.81
N ASP A 57 -9.39 5.02 -20.53
CA ASP A 57 -10.47 4.19 -19.99
C ASP A 57 -10.53 4.31 -18.46
N SER A 58 -11.57 4.99 -17.97
CA SER A 58 -11.81 5.23 -16.55
C SER A 58 -12.10 3.96 -15.75
N ASP A 59 -12.51 2.86 -16.39
CA ASP A 59 -13.12 1.73 -15.70
C ASP A 59 -12.08 0.83 -15.00
N GLY A 60 -10.85 0.82 -15.49
CA GLY A 60 -9.74 0.14 -14.81
C GLY A 60 -9.22 0.89 -13.57
N PHE A 61 -9.64 2.14 -13.33
CA PHE A 61 -8.95 3.04 -12.40
C PHE A 61 -9.25 2.63 -10.96
N PRO A 62 -10.52 2.29 -10.64
CA PRO A 62 -10.82 1.62 -9.38
C PRO A 62 -9.97 0.36 -9.16
N ALA A 63 -9.76 -0.47 -10.18
CA ALA A 63 -9.00 -1.72 -10.00
C ALA A 63 -7.53 -1.48 -9.61
N VAL A 64 -6.84 -0.55 -10.27
CA VAL A 64 -5.46 -0.17 -9.92
C VAL A 64 -5.41 0.42 -8.52
N ARG A 65 -6.35 1.32 -8.19
CA ARG A 65 -6.45 1.98 -6.89
C ARG A 65 -6.65 0.96 -5.75
N GLU A 66 -7.52 -0.01 -5.97
CA GLU A 66 -7.81 -1.06 -5.00
C GLU A 66 -6.63 -2.00 -4.79
N GLU A 67 -6.01 -2.51 -5.85
CA GLU A 67 -4.84 -3.39 -5.73
C GLU A 67 -3.68 -2.68 -5.02
N LEU A 68 -3.46 -1.39 -5.28
CA LEU A 68 -2.46 -0.59 -4.55
C LEU A 68 -2.82 -0.49 -3.07
N CYS A 69 -4.08 -0.25 -2.76
CA CYS A 69 -4.53 -0.18 -1.37
C CYS A 69 -4.38 -1.53 -0.65
N TYR A 70 -4.65 -2.66 -1.32
CA TYR A 70 -4.43 -3.99 -0.74
C TYR A 70 -2.96 -4.23 -0.40
N LEU A 71 -2.05 -3.92 -1.33
CA LEU A 71 -0.61 -4.10 -1.15
C LEU A 71 -0.07 -3.25 0.02
N LEU A 72 -0.44 -1.98 0.06
CA LEU A 72 0.05 -1.05 1.09
C LEU A 72 -0.55 -1.35 2.46
N PHE A 73 -1.84 -1.72 2.52
CA PHE A 73 -2.47 -2.13 3.77
C PHE A 73 -1.87 -3.42 4.32
N PHE A 74 -1.62 -4.43 3.47
CA PHE A 74 -0.96 -5.67 3.88
C PHE A 74 0.43 -5.41 4.49
N SER A 75 1.23 -4.57 3.82
CA SER A 75 2.58 -4.21 4.30
C SER A 75 2.53 -3.41 5.61
N THR A 76 1.49 -2.59 5.78
CA THR A 76 1.23 -1.84 7.02
C THR A 76 0.81 -2.76 8.16
N ASP A 77 -0.14 -3.67 7.94
CA ASP A 77 -0.61 -4.64 8.93
C ASP A 77 0.57 -5.45 9.48
N ARG A 78 1.43 -5.98 8.59
CA ARG A 78 2.67 -6.66 8.98
C ARG A 78 3.53 -5.79 9.89
N ARG A 79 3.83 -4.56 9.48
CA ARG A 79 4.72 -3.68 10.23
C ARG A 79 4.18 -3.37 11.62
N ILE A 80 2.86 -3.16 11.73
CA ILE A 80 2.21 -2.91 13.02
C ILE A 80 2.32 -4.15 13.93
N ARG A 81 2.14 -5.37 13.40
CA ARG A 81 2.31 -6.63 14.16
C ARG A 81 3.75 -6.88 14.62
N GLU A 82 4.74 -6.42 13.86
CA GLU A 82 6.15 -6.50 14.25
C GLU A 82 6.51 -5.52 15.38
N LEU A 83 5.84 -4.36 15.41
CA LEU A 83 6.16 -3.27 16.33
C LEU A 83 5.48 -3.39 17.69
N TYR A 84 4.26 -3.94 17.72
CA TYR A 84 3.41 -3.92 18.91
C TYR A 84 2.96 -5.34 19.31
N GLY A 85 2.63 -5.49 20.61
CA GLY A 85 1.97 -6.70 21.10
C GLY A 85 0.59 -6.92 20.47
N PRO A 86 0.02 -8.13 20.58
CA PRO A 86 -1.17 -8.55 19.83
C PRO A 86 -2.37 -7.62 20.00
N ASP A 87 -2.68 -7.20 21.23
CA ASP A 87 -3.84 -6.36 21.52
C ASP A 87 -3.72 -4.97 20.88
N LEU A 88 -2.56 -4.32 21.04
CA LEU A 88 -2.32 -2.99 20.47
C LEU A 88 -2.19 -3.06 18.95
N ALA A 89 -1.59 -4.11 18.41
CA ALA A 89 -1.50 -4.32 16.97
C ALA A 89 -2.90 -4.44 16.35
N GLU A 90 -3.77 -5.27 16.92
CA GLU A 90 -5.14 -5.44 16.45
C GLU A 90 -5.94 -4.13 16.53
N GLU A 91 -5.84 -3.38 17.64
CA GLU A 91 -6.46 -2.08 17.77
C GLU A 91 -5.98 -1.10 16.68
N ALA A 92 -4.66 -1.03 16.46
CA ALA A 92 -4.05 -0.16 15.46
C ALA A 92 -4.45 -0.53 14.03
N ILE A 93 -4.43 -1.82 13.68
CA ILE A 93 -4.85 -2.33 12.37
C ILE A 93 -6.32 -2.01 12.10
N ASN A 94 -7.19 -2.24 13.07
CA ASN A 94 -8.61 -1.93 12.95
C ASN A 94 -8.85 -0.42 12.79
N ALA A 95 -8.06 0.41 13.48
CA ALA A 95 -8.11 1.85 13.33
C ALA A 95 -7.65 2.29 11.92
N VAL A 96 -6.54 1.75 11.41
CA VAL A 96 -6.06 2.00 10.04
C VAL A 96 -7.09 1.57 9.01
N ARG A 97 -7.62 0.35 9.13
CA ARG A 97 -8.67 -0.19 8.25
C ARG A 97 -9.90 0.72 8.21
N SER A 98 -10.35 1.17 9.38
CA SER A 98 -11.50 2.08 9.49
C SER A 98 -11.19 3.45 8.86
N ALA A 99 -9.98 3.97 9.07
CA ALA A 99 -9.57 5.24 8.48
C ALA A 99 -9.45 5.18 6.95
N LEU A 100 -8.81 4.14 6.40
CA LEU A 100 -8.73 3.92 4.95
C LEU A 100 -10.11 3.73 4.32
N THR A 101 -11.02 3.02 4.99
CA THR A 101 -12.41 2.86 4.54
C THR A 101 -13.08 4.23 4.38
N ARG A 102 -12.92 5.13 5.35
CA ARG A 102 -13.49 6.49 5.26
C ARG A 102 -12.91 7.28 4.09
N GLU A 103 -11.60 7.23 3.90
CA GLU A 103 -10.94 7.94 2.79
C GLU A 103 -11.37 7.38 1.42
N LEU A 104 -11.51 6.06 1.28
CA LEU A 104 -12.02 5.42 0.06
C LEU A 104 -13.48 5.81 -0.22
N SER A 105 -14.35 5.73 0.79
CA SER A 105 -15.75 6.16 0.68
C SER A 105 -15.90 7.64 0.32
N ALA A 106 -14.99 8.50 0.80
CA ALA A 106 -15.00 9.92 0.46
C ALA A 106 -14.54 10.17 -0.98
N ALA A 107 -13.64 9.34 -1.51
CA ALA A 107 -13.11 9.46 -2.86
C ALA A 107 -14.00 8.83 -3.95
N ASP A 108 -14.96 7.98 -3.57
CA ASP A 108 -15.79 7.21 -4.51
C ASP A 108 -17.15 6.87 -3.90
N SER A 109 -18.21 7.50 -4.42
CA SER A 109 -19.59 7.28 -3.97
C SER A 109 -20.12 5.86 -4.28
N GLY A 110 -19.48 5.14 -5.20
CA GLY A 110 -19.81 3.75 -5.54
C GLY A 110 -19.04 2.72 -4.71
N PHE A 111 -18.14 3.14 -3.81
CA PHE A 111 -17.29 2.24 -3.05
C PHE A 111 -18.08 1.38 -2.05
N SER A 112 -17.94 0.06 -2.18
CA SER A 112 -18.48 -0.92 -1.22
C SER A 112 -17.37 -1.43 -0.30
N ALA A 113 -17.36 -0.94 0.94
CA ALA A 113 -16.39 -1.37 1.96
C ALA A 113 -16.43 -2.89 2.20
N THR A 114 -17.63 -3.49 2.22
CA THR A 114 -17.80 -4.92 2.42
C THR A 114 -17.16 -5.73 1.30
N ALA A 115 -17.44 -5.39 0.05
CA ALA A 115 -16.88 -6.10 -1.10
C ALA A 115 -15.35 -5.94 -1.17
N PHE A 116 -14.86 -4.72 -0.93
CA PHE A 116 -13.43 -4.41 -0.92
C PHE A 116 -12.68 -5.25 0.12
N TRP A 117 -13.16 -5.28 1.38
CA TRP A 117 -12.49 -6.04 2.43
C TRP A 117 -12.65 -7.56 2.28
N GLN A 118 -13.68 -8.03 1.58
CA GLN A 118 -13.79 -9.45 1.21
C GLN A 118 -12.73 -9.84 0.18
N VAL A 119 -12.51 -9.02 -0.85
CA VAL A 119 -11.40 -9.26 -1.80
C VAL A 119 -10.04 -9.18 -1.11
N TYR A 120 -9.89 -8.27 -0.13
CA TYR A 120 -8.66 -8.21 0.66
C TYR A 120 -8.31 -9.54 1.34
N THR A 121 -9.28 -10.28 1.89
CA THR A 121 -8.97 -11.58 2.53
C THR A 121 -8.44 -12.61 1.54
N GLU A 122 -8.86 -12.55 0.28
CA GLU A 122 -8.29 -13.38 -0.79
C GLU A 122 -6.86 -12.93 -1.14
N ARG A 123 -6.62 -11.60 -1.13
CA ARG A 123 -5.30 -11.02 -1.43
C ARG A 123 -4.26 -11.29 -0.36
N VAL A 124 -4.65 -11.45 0.90
CA VAL A 124 -3.74 -11.87 1.98
C VAL A 124 -3.01 -13.17 1.59
N ALA A 125 -3.73 -14.17 1.06
CA ALA A 125 -3.12 -15.42 0.64
C ALA A 125 -2.15 -15.25 -0.56
N ALA A 126 -2.34 -14.23 -1.39
CA ALA A 126 -1.44 -13.93 -2.51
C ALA A 126 -0.14 -13.23 -2.05
N TYR A 127 -0.17 -12.52 -0.92
CA TYR A 127 0.98 -11.80 -0.35
C TYR A 127 1.68 -12.55 0.78
N SER A 128 1.13 -13.69 1.21
CA SER A 128 1.73 -14.57 2.21
C SER A 128 2.21 -15.90 1.60
N ALA A 129 3.25 -16.47 2.19
CA ALA A 129 3.67 -17.84 1.99
C ALA A 129 2.69 -18.82 2.68
N GLY A 130 2.82 -20.11 2.37
CA GLY A 130 1.90 -21.16 2.87
C GLY A 130 1.89 -21.35 4.39
N ASP A 131 2.88 -20.83 5.10
CA ASP A 131 2.97 -20.79 6.56
C ASP A 131 2.37 -19.50 7.17
N GLY A 132 1.77 -18.63 6.35
CA GLY A 132 1.21 -17.35 6.76
C GLY A 132 2.24 -16.22 6.84
N MET A 133 3.54 -16.50 6.63
CA MET A 133 4.57 -15.48 6.65
C MET A 133 4.48 -14.58 5.41
N PRO A 134 4.76 -13.27 5.53
CA PRO A 134 4.74 -12.37 4.38
C PRO A 134 5.78 -12.79 3.34
N LEU A 135 5.41 -12.71 2.07
CA LEU A 135 6.35 -12.91 0.97
C LEU A 135 7.44 -11.82 1.00
N PRO A 136 8.67 -12.14 0.54
CA PRO A 136 9.67 -11.13 0.21
C PRO A 136 9.09 -10.07 -0.71
N ARG A 137 9.61 -8.85 -0.60
CA ARG A 137 9.13 -7.67 -1.33
C ARG A 137 9.00 -7.91 -2.84
N GLU A 138 9.99 -8.52 -3.44
CA GLU A 138 10.02 -8.82 -4.88
C GLU A 138 8.88 -9.77 -5.26
N LYS A 139 8.56 -10.74 -4.39
CA LYS A 139 7.45 -11.67 -4.60
C LYS A 139 6.09 -11.01 -4.38
N MET A 140 5.96 -10.06 -3.46
CA MET A 140 4.75 -9.24 -3.31
C MET A 140 4.50 -8.39 -4.57
N VAL A 141 5.55 -7.82 -5.16
CA VAL A 141 5.46 -7.08 -6.43
C VAL A 141 4.99 -7.99 -7.57
N VAL A 142 5.52 -9.22 -7.65
CA VAL A 142 5.06 -10.21 -8.64
C VAL A 142 3.59 -10.58 -8.43
N ALA A 143 3.17 -10.83 -7.17
CA ALA A 143 1.79 -11.16 -6.84
C ALA A 143 0.82 -10.02 -7.17
N PHE A 144 1.20 -8.78 -6.85
CA PHE A 144 0.44 -7.58 -7.24
C PHE A 144 0.25 -7.52 -8.75
N ASN A 145 1.34 -7.66 -9.51
CA ASN A 145 1.30 -7.57 -10.96
C ASN A 145 0.42 -8.66 -11.58
N ALA A 146 0.49 -9.89 -11.06
CA ALA A 146 -0.34 -11.00 -11.50
C ALA A 146 -1.84 -10.76 -11.22
N ASN A 147 -2.18 -10.27 -10.03
CA ASN A 147 -3.56 -9.92 -9.68
C ASN A 147 -4.11 -8.79 -10.56
N LEU A 148 -3.30 -7.76 -10.81
CA LEU A 148 -3.70 -6.66 -11.65
C LEU A 148 -3.88 -7.09 -13.11
N LEU A 149 -3.01 -7.96 -13.63
CA LEU A 149 -3.14 -8.57 -14.95
C LEU A 149 -4.43 -9.37 -15.11
N ALA A 150 -4.81 -10.16 -14.10
CA ALA A 150 -6.06 -10.91 -14.12
C ALA A 150 -7.30 -10.00 -14.17
N ARG A 151 -7.25 -8.86 -13.46
CA ARG A 151 -8.35 -7.88 -13.44
C ARG A 151 -8.42 -7.01 -14.70
N LEU A 152 -7.26 -6.66 -15.27
CA LEU A 152 -7.12 -5.78 -16.44
C LEU A 152 -6.61 -6.55 -17.65
N HIS A 153 -7.21 -7.72 -17.92
CA HIS A 153 -6.75 -8.66 -18.96
C HIS A 153 -6.69 -8.04 -20.36
N ASP A 154 -7.61 -7.14 -20.69
CA ASP A 154 -7.63 -6.41 -21.95
C ASP A 154 -6.40 -5.50 -22.14
N TRP A 155 -5.72 -5.14 -21.05
CA TRP A 155 -4.52 -4.30 -21.04
C TRP A 155 -3.23 -5.12 -20.86
N GLY A 156 -3.32 -6.45 -21.01
CA GLY A 156 -2.38 -7.43 -20.50
C GLY A 156 -0.89 -7.12 -20.72
N LYS A 157 -0.47 -6.65 -21.89
CA LYS A 157 0.95 -6.31 -22.10
C LYS A 157 1.37 -5.07 -21.30
N LEU A 158 0.56 -4.02 -21.30
CA LEU A 158 0.87 -2.75 -20.63
C LEU A 158 0.90 -2.93 -19.11
N VAL A 159 -0.06 -3.66 -18.56
CA VAL A 159 -0.07 -3.99 -17.13
C VAL A 159 1.18 -4.80 -16.75
N ALA A 160 1.59 -5.77 -17.58
CA ALA A 160 2.77 -6.58 -17.30
C ALA A 160 4.07 -5.75 -17.24
N PHE A 161 4.18 -4.69 -18.05
CA PHE A 161 5.34 -3.79 -18.07
C PHE A 161 5.32 -2.77 -16.93
N HIS A 162 4.16 -2.20 -16.59
CA HIS A 162 4.08 -1.07 -15.66
C HIS A 162 3.66 -1.45 -14.23
N GLY A 163 2.97 -2.58 -14.04
CA GLY A 163 2.41 -2.98 -12.75
C GLY A 163 3.50 -3.34 -11.72
N ALA A 164 4.58 -3.99 -12.16
CA ALA A 164 5.70 -4.29 -11.26
C ALA A 164 6.43 -3.01 -10.79
N ALA A 165 6.65 -2.07 -11.70
CA ALA A 165 7.31 -0.80 -11.39
C ALA A 165 6.49 0.02 -10.39
N ILE A 166 5.17 0.15 -10.63
CA ILE A 166 4.32 0.95 -9.75
C ILE A 166 4.20 0.35 -8.35
N ALA A 167 4.13 -0.97 -8.23
CA ALA A 167 4.12 -1.65 -6.94
C ALA A 167 5.44 -1.47 -6.18
N ALA A 168 6.57 -1.59 -6.89
CA ALA A 168 7.88 -1.39 -6.29
C ALA A 168 8.05 0.04 -5.75
N GLU A 169 7.62 1.06 -6.52
CA GLU A 169 7.64 2.45 -6.08
C GLU A 169 6.71 2.72 -4.90
N ALA A 170 5.50 2.16 -4.92
CA ALA A 170 4.53 2.31 -3.84
C ALA A 170 5.06 1.74 -2.52
N LEU A 171 5.72 0.58 -2.57
CA LEU A 171 6.39 -0.02 -1.40
C LEU A 171 7.60 0.81 -0.95
N THR A 172 8.39 1.39 -1.86
CA THR A 172 9.50 2.29 -1.48
C THR A 172 8.97 3.52 -0.76
N PHE A 173 7.85 4.08 -1.23
CA PHE A 173 7.23 5.23 -0.59
C PHE A 173 6.70 4.90 0.81
N LEU A 174 6.16 3.70 1.00
CA LEU A 174 5.62 3.25 2.29
C LEU A 174 6.72 2.91 3.30
N GLU A 175 7.70 2.11 2.89
CA GLU A 175 8.71 1.49 3.75
C GLU A 175 10.05 2.23 3.76
N GLY A 176 10.25 3.17 2.83
CA GLY A 176 11.55 3.74 2.51
C GLY A 176 12.32 2.94 1.47
N GLU A 177 13.41 3.52 0.99
CA GLU A 177 14.47 2.74 0.38
C GLU A 177 15.00 1.80 1.45
N HIS A 178 14.83 0.48 1.27
CA HIS A 178 15.61 -0.45 2.05
C HIS A 178 17.09 -0.16 1.75
N ALA A 179 17.80 0.34 2.76
CA ALA A 179 19.23 0.18 2.86
C ALA A 179 19.52 -1.33 2.90
N GLY A 180 19.54 -1.95 1.73
CA GLY A 180 20.04 -3.30 1.49
C GLY A 180 21.55 -3.35 1.67
N SER A 181 22.06 -2.83 2.78
CA SER A 181 23.36 -3.18 3.33
C SER A 181 23.08 -3.77 4.70
N THR A 182 22.82 -5.07 4.69
CA THR A 182 23.10 -5.90 5.86
C THR A 182 24.44 -5.49 6.46
N ALA A 183 24.46 -5.43 7.78
CA ALA A 183 25.64 -5.60 8.59
C ALA A 183 26.43 -6.85 8.15
N GLN A 184 27.31 -6.64 7.17
CA GLN A 184 28.47 -7.45 6.81
C GLN A 184 29.58 -6.45 6.46
N ASP A 185 29.98 -5.68 7.47
CA ASP A 185 31.28 -4.99 7.60
C ASP A 185 31.13 -3.95 8.73
N ARG A 186 31.19 -4.44 9.98
CA ARG A 186 31.77 -3.80 11.18
C ARG A 186 31.33 -4.53 12.45
#